data_AF-A0A3B0YNU3-F1
#
_entry.id   AF-A0A3B0YNU3-F1
#
_cell.length_a   1.000
_cell.length_b   1.000
_cell.length_c   1.000
_cell.angle_alpha   90.00
_cell.angle_beta   90.00
_cell.angle_gamma   90.00
#
_symmetry.space_group_name_H-M   'P 1'
#
loop_
_entity.id
_entity.type
_entity.pdbx_description
1 polymer ?
#
loop_
_entity_poly.entity_id
_entity_poly.type
_entity_poly.pdbx_seq_one_letter_code
_entity_poly.pdbx_strand_id
1 'polypeptide(L)'
;MNQASSANRNTEQPPTVLRVDASARYEGSVSRTLSDSLMQSLREQYGKISTLYRDLAASPPDFVDEAWVAANFTPAESRTPEHRATLAASDALVAELQAADILVMGVPLYNFAIPATLKAWVDMVARARLTFQYTDDGVEGLLKGKRAYVVFVSGGVPAGSELDFATGYIRHVLGFIGITDVTIIAADQHNSRGEEALSEAYAQITALPVRPVVDMAAASLT
;
A
#
# COMPACT_ATOMS: atom_id res chain seq x y z
N MET A 1 16.19 11.34 24.49
CA MET A 1 15.32 10.15 24.37
C MET A 1 13.95 10.51 24.90
N ASN A 2 13.07 11.06 24.05
CA ASN A 2 11.65 11.20 24.36
C ASN A 2 10.93 10.14 23.52
N GLN A 3 10.41 9.09 24.16
CA GLN A 3 9.45 8.21 23.52
C GLN A 3 8.13 8.97 23.47
N ALA A 4 7.71 9.38 22.27
CA ALA A 4 6.37 9.88 22.05
C ALA A 4 5.38 8.77 22.39
N SER A 5 4.58 8.97 23.44
CA SER A 5 3.51 8.06 23.83
C SER A 5 2.35 8.23 22.86
N SER A 6 2.22 7.30 21.90
CA SER A 6 1.08 7.29 20.97
C SER A 6 -0.20 6.86 21.68
N ALA A 7 -1.23 7.69 21.67
CA ALA A 7 -2.55 7.35 22.21
C ALA A 7 -3.32 6.43 21.23
N ASN A 8 -4.00 5.42 21.76
CA ASN A 8 -4.93 4.61 20.96
C ASN A 8 -6.12 5.49 20.52
N ARG A 9 -6.54 5.37 19.26
CA ARG A 9 -7.72 6.09 18.74
C ARG A 9 -8.96 5.69 19.55
N ASN A 10 -9.83 6.65 19.88
CA ASN A 10 -11.13 6.36 20.50
C ASN A 10 -11.88 5.34 19.65
N THR A 11 -12.42 4.30 20.29
CA THR A 11 -13.07 3.12 19.68
C THR A 11 -14.34 3.42 18.86
N GLU A 12 -14.70 4.69 18.66
CA GLU A 12 -15.89 5.12 17.92
C GLU A 12 -15.65 5.33 16.41
N GLN A 13 -14.41 5.59 15.98
CA GLN A 13 -14.12 5.71 14.54
C GLN A 13 -13.56 4.41 13.97
N PRO A 14 -14.25 3.75 13.02
CA PRO A 14 -13.75 2.53 12.40
C PRO A 14 -12.49 2.83 11.57
N PRO A 15 -11.52 1.91 11.53
CA PRO A 15 -10.32 2.10 10.73
C PRO A 15 -10.66 2.15 9.23
N THR A 16 -9.94 3.01 8.51
CA THR A 16 -10.04 3.08 7.05
C THR A 16 -9.03 2.14 6.42
N VAL A 17 -9.53 1.20 5.61
CA VAL A 17 -8.73 0.25 4.86
C VAL A 17 -8.74 0.64 3.39
N LEU A 18 -7.57 0.95 2.83
CA LEU A 18 -7.39 1.06 1.39
C LEU A 18 -6.98 -0.29 0.83
N ARG A 19 -7.81 -0.86 -0.04
CA ARG A 19 -7.45 -2.03 -0.84
C ARG A 19 -6.98 -1.59 -2.22
N VAL A 20 -5.80 -2.05 -2.61
CA VAL A 20 -5.19 -1.86 -3.92
C VAL A 20 -5.02 -3.21 -4.61
N ASP A 21 -5.76 -3.45 -5.68
CA ASP A 21 -5.64 -4.67 -6.49
C ASP A 21 -4.75 -4.39 -7.71
N ALA A 22 -3.60 -5.07 -7.80
CA ALA A 22 -2.65 -4.92 -8.92
C ALA A 22 -2.76 -6.02 -9.99
N SER A 23 -3.58 -7.05 -9.76
CA SER A 23 -3.76 -8.14 -10.72
C SER A 23 -4.51 -7.69 -11.96
N ALA A 24 -3.87 -7.86 -13.12
CA ALA A 24 -4.51 -7.71 -14.42
C ALA A 24 -5.58 -8.79 -14.69
N ARG A 25 -5.48 -9.94 -14.00
CA ARG A 25 -6.51 -10.98 -14.02
C ARG A 25 -7.63 -10.65 -13.04
N TYR A 26 -8.88 -10.83 -13.48
CA TYR A 26 -10.07 -10.77 -12.64
C TYR A 26 -10.49 -12.19 -12.22
N GLU A 27 -10.92 -13.00 -13.20
CA GLU A 27 -11.27 -14.40 -12.97
C GLU A 27 -10.01 -15.25 -12.67
N GLY A 28 -10.13 -16.12 -11.67
CA GLY A 28 -9.02 -16.99 -11.23
C GLY A 28 -7.84 -16.24 -10.59
N SER A 29 -8.01 -14.97 -10.20
CA SER A 29 -6.95 -14.21 -9.54
C SER A 29 -6.81 -14.59 -8.06
N VAL A 30 -5.81 -15.42 -7.75
CA VAL A 30 -5.49 -15.85 -6.38
C VAL A 30 -5.21 -14.66 -5.46
N SER A 31 -4.52 -13.62 -5.94
CA SER A 31 -4.23 -12.42 -5.13
C SER A 31 -5.50 -11.66 -4.75
N ARG A 32 -6.50 -11.61 -5.64
CA ARG A 32 -7.80 -10.96 -5.34
C ARG A 32 -8.59 -11.78 -4.32
N THR A 33 -8.69 -13.10 -4.51
CA THR A 33 -9.37 -14.00 -3.57
C THR A 33 -8.77 -13.94 -2.16
N LEU A 34 -7.44 -13.98 -2.05
CA LEU A 34 -6.77 -13.84 -0.75
C LEU A 34 -6.95 -12.44 -0.15
N SER A 35 -6.99 -11.39 -0.97
CA SER A 35 -7.30 -10.03 -0.51
C SER A 35 -8.74 -9.92 -0.02
N ASP A 36 -9.71 -10.60 -0.63
CA ASP A 36 -11.10 -10.68 -0.14
C ASP A 36 -11.14 -11.32 1.25
N SER A 37 -10.44 -12.45 1.43
CA SER A 37 -10.35 -13.15 2.72
C SER A 37 -9.69 -12.30 3.80
N LEU A 38 -8.62 -11.58 3.45
CA LEU A 38 -7.98 -10.64 4.36
C LEU A 38 -8.92 -9.49 4.75
N MET A 39 -9.62 -8.90 3.79
CA MET A 39 -10.62 -7.86 4.08
C MET A 39 -11.73 -8.38 5.01
N GLN A 40 -12.16 -9.63 4.83
CA GLN A 40 -13.13 -10.28 5.71
C GLN A 40 -12.57 -10.47 7.13
N SER A 41 -11.34 -10.98 7.26
CA SER A 41 -10.67 -11.12 8.56
C SER A 41 -10.55 -9.76 9.27
N LEU A 42 -10.17 -8.69 8.56
CA LEU A 42 -10.12 -7.35 9.15
C LEU A 42 -11.49 -6.87 9.62
N ARG A 43 -12.58 -7.14 8.89
CA ARG A 43 -13.95 -6.83 9.37
C ARG A 43 -14.29 -7.58 10.66
N GLU A 44 -13.91 -8.84 10.77
CA GLU A 44 -14.14 -9.64 11.97
C GLU A 44 -13.31 -9.13 13.16
N GLN A 45 -12.07 -8.72 12.92
CA GLN A 45 -11.18 -8.21 13.97
C GLN A 45 -11.61 -6.84 14.51
N TYR A 46 -12.03 -5.92 13.64
CA TYR A 46 -12.39 -4.54 14.03
C TYR A 46 -13.89 -4.30 14.16
N GLY A 47 -14.74 -5.28 13.81
CA GLY A 47 -16.19 -5.18 13.75
C GLY A 47 -16.72 -4.33 12.58
N LYS A 48 -16.27 -3.06 12.48
CA LYS A 48 -16.59 -2.15 11.38
C LYS A 48 -15.30 -1.56 10.81
N ILE A 49 -15.21 -1.51 9.47
CA ILE A 49 -14.13 -0.83 8.76
C ILE A 49 -14.73 0.10 7.69
N SER A 50 -14.08 1.24 7.44
CA SER A 50 -14.31 2.03 6.24
C SER A 50 -13.44 1.47 5.11
N THR A 51 -13.93 1.42 3.88
CA THR A 51 -13.18 0.84 2.75
C THR A 51 -12.99 1.87 1.64
N LEU A 52 -11.75 2.05 1.22
CA LEU A 52 -11.37 2.67 -0.05
C LEU A 52 -10.88 1.54 -0.98
N TYR A 53 -11.21 1.61 -2.26
CA TYR A 53 -10.87 0.57 -3.23
C TYR A 53 -10.25 1.16 -4.49
N ARG A 54 -9.09 0.62 -4.87
CA ARG A 54 -8.33 1.01 -6.05
C ARG A 54 -8.00 -0.23 -6.87
N ASP A 55 -8.64 -0.35 -8.03
CA ASP A 55 -8.33 -1.41 -9.00
C ASP A 55 -7.42 -0.86 -10.09
N LEU A 56 -6.17 -1.31 -10.11
CA LEU A 56 -5.16 -0.83 -11.06
C LEU A 56 -5.28 -1.48 -12.45
N ALA A 57 -6.11 -2.51 -12.60
CA ALA A 57 -6.43 -3.07 -13.90
C ALA A 57 -7.65 -2.37 -14.53
N ALA A 58 -8.63 -1.98 -13.71
CA ALA A 58 -9.84 -1.30 -14.18
C ALA A 58 -9.61 0.20 -14.45
N SER A 59 -8.76 0.83 -13.64
CA SER A 59 -8.42 2.25 -13.77
C SER A 59 -6.92 2.42 -13.54
N PRO A 60 -6.08 2.00 -14.51
CA PRO A 60 -4.64 2.12 -14.40
C PRO A 60 -4.27 3.61 -14.31
N PRO A 61 -3.33 3.98 -13.42
CA PRO A 61 -2.74 5.31 -13.44
C PRO A 61 -1.99 5.52 -14.76
N ASP A 62 -1.99 6.77 -15.23
CA ASP A 62 -1.11 7.16 -16.33
C ASP A 62 0.36 6.99 -15.93
N PHE A 63 1.24 6.94 -16.93
CA PHE A 63 2.68 6.98 -16.68
C PHE A 63 3.13 8.42 -16.44
N VAL A 64 4.14 8.57 -15.58
CA VAL A 64 4.80 9.86 -15.38
C VAL A 64 5.48 10.29 -16.68
N ASP A 65 5.12 11.48 -17.16
CA ASP A 65 5.70 12.12 -18.34
C ASP A 65 6.38 13.46 -17.98
N GLU A 66 6.93 14.15 -18.97
CA GLU A 66 7.63 15.43 -18.77
C GLU A 66 6.72 16.51 -18.15
N ALA A 67 5.45 16.57 -18.57
CA ALA A 67 4.50 17.55 -18.06
C ALA A 67 4.19 17.29 -16.57
N TRP A 68 4.03 16.02 -16.20
CA TRP A 68 3.84 15.62 -14.81
C TRP A 68 5.07 15.96 -13.97
N VAL A 69 6.28 15.66 -14.46
CA VAL A 69 7.53 16.02 -13.78
C VAL A 69 7.60 17.53 -13.57
N ALA A 70 7.41 18.33 -14.61
CA ALA A 70 7.43 19.79 -14.50
C ALA A 70 6.41 20.31 -13.46
N ALA A 71 5.19 19.79 -13.49
CA ALA A 71 4.14 20.15 -12.53
C ALA A 71 4.49 19.74 -11.09
N ASN A 72 5.00 18.52 -10.91
CA ASN A 72 5.32 17.96 -9.59
C ASN A 72 6.46 18.73 -8.91
N PHE A 73 7.51 19.08 -9.66
CA PHE A 73 8.66 19.85 -9.18
C PHE A 73 8.37 21.34 -9.00
N THR A 74 7.25 21.85 -9.53
CA THR A 74 6.80 23.23 -9.27
C THR A 74 6.23 23.34 -7.84
N PRO A 75 6.69 24.31 -7.02
CA PRO A 75 6.11 24.58 -5.70
C PRO A 75 4.61 24.79 -5.76
N ALA A 76 3.86 24.32 -4.76
CA ALA A 76 2.39 24.26 -4.79
C ALA A 76 1.76 25.65 -5.05
N GLU A 77 2.32 26.67 -4.42
CA GLU A 77 1.97 28.09 -4.54
C GLU A 77 2.24 28.69 -5.93
N SER A 78 3.12 28.07 -6.71
CA SER A 78 3.51 28.50 -8.06
C SER A 78 2.89 27.65 -9.17
N ARG A 79 2.05 26.66 -8.84
CA ARG A 79 1.41 25.80 -9.85
C ARG A 79 0.37 26.58 -10.65
N THR A 80 0.39 26.42 -11.97
CA THR A 80 -0.66 26.94 -12.85
C THR A 80 -1.92 26.05 -12.78
N PRO A 81 -3.07 26.47 -13.34
CA PRO A 81 -4.22 25.59 -13.49
C PRO A 81 -3.90 24.28 -14.22
N GLU A 82 -3.03 24.33 -15.23
CA GLU A 82 -2.59 23.18 -16.01
C GLU A 82 -1.76 22.23 -15.14
N HIS A 83 -0.80 22.74 -14.36
CA HIS A 83 -0.05 21.91 -13.41
C HIS A 83 -0.97 21.20 -12.40
N ARG A 84 -2.00 21.89 -11.89
CA ARG A 84 -2.98 21.28 -10.99
C ARG A 84 -3.80 20.21 -11.69
N ALA A 85 -4.23 20.45 -12.93
CA ALA A 85 -4.96 19.46 -13.72
C ALA A 85 -4.11 18.21 -13.99
N THR A 86 -2.84 18.38 -14.38
CA THR A 86 -1.89 17.28 -14.58
C THR A 86 -1.69 16.43 -13.34
N LEU A 87 -1.67 17.04 -12.14
CA LEU A 87 -1.42 16.35 -10.88
C LEU A 87 -2.69 15.79 -10.23
N ALA A 88 -3.89 16.14 -10.72
CA ALA A 88 -5.15 15.84 -10.04
C ALA A 88 -5.34 14.33 -9.75
N ALA A 89 -5.01 13.46 -10.71
CA ALA A 89 -5.08 12.01 -10.51
C ALA A 89 -4.11 11.52 -9.43
N SER A 90 -2.87 12.04 -9.44
CA SER A 90 -1.86 11.71 -8.45
C SER A 90 -2.22 12.23 -7.05
N ASP A 91 -2.78 13.45 -6.96
CA ASP A 91 -3.26 14.02 -5.72
C ASP A 91 -4.42 13.19 -5.11
N ALA A 92 -5.31 12.65 -5.94
CA ALA A 92 -6.36 11.74 -5.49
C ALA A 92 -5.80 10.41 -4.94
N LEU A 93 -4.80 9.81 -5.60
CA LEU A 93 -4.15 8.59 -5.11
C LEU A 93 -3.39 8.81 -3.80
N VAL A 94 -2.74 9.97 -3.64
CA VAL A 94 -2.11 10.36 -2.38
C VAL A 94 -3.15 10.55 -1.27
N ALA A 95 -4.29 11.17 -1.57
CA ALA A 95 -5.36 11.37 -0.59
C ALA A 95 -5.93 10.03 -0.08
N GLU A 96 -6.07 9.03 -0.95
CA GLU A 96 -6.46 7.67 -0.54
C GLU A 96 -5.49 7.07 0.49
N LEU A 97 -4.18 7.21 0.26
CA LEU A 97 -3.16 6.72 1.19
C LEU A 97 -3.12 7.50 2.51
N GLN A 98 -3.29 8.82 2.44
CA GLN A 98 -3.33 9.67 3.64
C GLN A 98 -4.53 9.33 4.52
N ALA A 99 -5.70 9.07 3.92
CA ALA A 99 -6.93 8.70 4.62
C ALA A 99 -6.89 7.27 5.20
N ALA A 100 -6.11 6.37 4.62
CA ALA A 100 -6.05 4.97 5.05
C ALA A 100 -5.19 4.77 6.31
N ASP A 101 -5.70 3.98 7.25
CA ASP A 101 -4.93 3.49 8.40
C ASP A 101 -4.22 2.17 8.07
N ILE A 102 -4.87 1.35 7.23
CA ILE A 102 -4.40 0.04 6.79
C ILE A 102 -4.42 -0.02 5.27
N LEU A 103 -3.33 -0.47 4.69
CA LEU A 103 -3.19 -0.75 3.27
C LEU A 103 -3.24 -2.27 3.04
N VAL A 104 -4.11 -2.74 2.13
CA VAL A 104 -4.15 -4.12 1.65
C VAL A 104 -3.79 -4.11 0.18
N MET A 105 -2.68 -4.75 -0.20
CA MET A 105 -2.19 -4.78 -1.58
C MET A 105 -2.22 -6.20 -2.14
N GLY A 106 -3.04 -6.46 -3.16
CA GLY A 106 -3.02 -7.70 -3.92
C GLY A 106 -1.96 -7.63 -5.02
N VAL A 107 -0.83 -8.33 -4.85
CA VAL A 107 0.35 -8.20 -5.72
C VAL A 107 0.73 -9.54 -6.34
N PRO A 108 0.31 -9.81 -7.59
CA PRO A 108 0.85 -10.94 -8.34
C PRO A 108 2.24 -10.60 -8.89
N LEU A 109 3.10 -11.60 -8.95
CA LEU A 109 4.41 -11.51 -9.57
C LEU A 109 4.29 -11.72 -11.09
N TYR A 110 4.64 -10.71 -11.88
CA TYR A 110 4.75 -10.82 -13.34
C TYR A 110 6.21 -10.59 -13.74
N ASN A 111 6.82 -11.58 -14.41
CA ASN A 111 8.21 -11.51 -14.88
C ASN A 111 9.18 -11.02 -13.79
N PHE A 112 9.15 -11.68 -12.62
CA PHE A 112 10.03 -11.41 -11.47
C PHE A 112 9.81 -10.08 -10.74
N ALA A 113 8.88 -9.23 -11.18
CA ALA A 113 8.63 -7.92 -10.56
C ALA A 113 7.13 -7.65 -10.34
N ILE A 114 6.85 -6.46 -9.78
CA ILE A 114 5.49 -5.95 -9.65
C ILE A 114 4.84 -5.67 -11.02
N PRO A 115 3.50 -5.71 -11.12
CA PRO A 115 2.80 -5.28 -12.35
C PRO A 115 3.15 -3.83 -12.72
N ALA A 116 3.24 -3.54 -14.02
CA ALA A 116 3.58 -2.20 -14.52
C ALA A 116 2.59 -1.11 -14.03
N THR A 117 1.31 -1.44 -13.90
CA THR A 117 0.29 -0.54 -13.36
C THR A 117 0.50 -0.24 -11.88
N LEU A 118 1.03 -1.20 -11.11
CA LEU A 118 1.45 -0.96 -9.73
C LEU A 118 2.69 -0.09 -9.66
N LYS A 119 3.63 -0.24 -10.61
CA LYS A 119 4.77 0.68 -10.70
C LYS A 119 4.32 2.11 -11.03
N ALA A 120 3.40 2.28 -11.98
CA ALA A 120 2.80 3.58 -12.28
C ALA A 120 2.08 4.18 -11.06
N TRP A 121 1.34 3.37 -10.30
CA TRP A 121 0.73 3.80 -9.05
C TRP A 121 1.79 4.26 -8.03
N VAL A 122 2.88 3.52 -7.86
CA VAL A 122 3.99 3.91 -6.98
C VAL A 122 4.57 5.28 -7.39
N ASP A 123 4.79 5.49 -8.69
CA ASP A 123 5.29 6.77 -9.21
C ASP A 123 4.34 7.93 -8.92
N MET A 124 3.03 7.67 -9.01
CA MET A 124 2.00 8.66 -8.72
C MET A 124 1.85 8.98 -7.24
N VAL A 125 2.21 8.08 -6.32
CA VAL A 125 2.05 8.33 -4.87
C VAL A 125 3.34 8.75 -4.17
N ALA A 126 4.51 8.54 -4.78
CA ALA A 126 5.78 9.04 -4.29
C ALA A 126 5.92 10.55 -4.58
N ARG A 127 5.29 11.38 -3.75
CA ARG A 127 5.17 12.83 -3.93
C ARG A 127 5.89 13.57 -2.81
N ALA A 128 6.92 14.34 -3.19
CA ALA A 128 7.66 15.17 -2.24
C ALA A 128 6.73 16.17 -1.54
N ARG A 129 6.93 16.36 -0.24
CA ARG A 129 6.13 17.16 0.70
C ARG A 129 4.71 16.65 0.95
N LEU A 130 4.30 15.52 0.35
CA LEU A 130 2.98 14.91 0.59
C LEU A 130 3.08 13.51 1.21
N THR A 131 3.98 12.66 0.71
CA THR A 131 4.19 11.29 1.21
C THR A 131 5.62 11.05 1.70
N PHE A 132 6.57 11.88 1.28
CA PHE A 132 7.92 11.95 1.83
C PHE A 132 8.44 13.39 1.78
N GLN A 133 9.51 13.71 2.49
CA GLN A 133 10.22 14.99 2.39
C GLN A 133 11.73 14.82 2.48
N TYR A 134 12.47 15.82 1.97
CA TYR A 134 13.91 15.92 2.16
C TYR A 134 14.20 16.75 3.41
N THR A 135 15.11 16.25 4.24
CA THR A 135 15.60 16.89 5.46
C THR A 135 17.14 16.92 5.42
N ASP A 136 17.77 17.64 6.35
CA ASP A 136 19.24 17.66 6.48
C ASP A 136 19.82 16.26 6.78
N ASP A 137 19.03 15.40 7.44
CA ASP A 137 19.40 14.02 7.80
C ASP A 137 19.04 12.99 6.71
N GLY A 138 18.51 13.43 5.56
CA GLY A 138 18.10 12.57 4.44
C GLY A 138 16.58 12.58 4.19
N VAL A 139 16.07 11.50 3.59
CA VAL A 139 14.65 11.40 3.23
C VAL A 139 13.82 10.89 4.40
N GLU A 140 12.73 11.60 4.71
CA GLU A 140 11.76 11.23 5.74
C GLU A 140 10.40 10.89 5.11
N GLY A 141 9.88 9.69 5.41
CA GLY A 141 8.52 9.30 5.05
C GLY A 141 7.46 9.94 5.94
N LEU A 142 6.36 10.39 5.35
CA LEU A 142 5.31 11.17 6.04
C LEU A 142 4.09 10.34 6.44
N LEU A 143 3.89 9.16 5.86
CA LEU A 143 2.73 8.29 6.10
C LEU A 143 2.93 7.36 7.31
N LYS A 144 3.31 7.93 8.45
CA LYS A 144 3.62 7.21 9.70
C LYS A 144 2.38 6.67 10.40
N GLY A 145 2.56 5.66 11.26
CA GLY A 145 1.48 5.06 12.07
C GLY A 145 0.51 4.16 11.29
N LYS A 146 0.81 3.90 10.02
CA LYS A 146 0.01 3.04 9.13
C LYS A 146 0.60 1.64 9.03
N ARG A 147 -0.23 0.67 8.66
CA ARG A 147 0.20 -0.71 8.37
C ARG A 147 -0.09 -1.08 6.92
N ALA A 148 0.76 -1.91 6.32
CA ALA A 148 0.48 -2.57 5.06
C ALA A 148 0.48 -4.11 5.19
N TYR A 149 -0.50 -4.72 4.55
CA TYR A 149 -0.54 -6.15 4.25
C TYR A 149 -0.38 -6.33 2.75
N VAL A 150 0.64 -7.06 2.33
CA VAL A 150 0.92 -7.33 0.92
C VAL A 150 0.64 -8.80 0.65
N VAL A 151 -0.44 -9.06 -0.07
CA VAL A 151 -0.80 -10.40 -0.53
C VAL A 151 0.01 -10.69 -1.78
N PHE A 152 1.16 -11.34 -1.58
CA PHE A 152 2.10 -11.68 -2.62
C PHE A 152 1.76 -13.05 -3.21
N VAL A 153 1.61 -13.12 -4.53
CA VAL A 153 1.30 -14.37 -5.24
C VAL A 153 2.29 -14.60 -6.37
N SER A 154 2.89 -15.77 -6.42
CA SER A 154 3.80 -16.15 -7.50
C SER A 154 3.51 -17.54 -8.03
N GLY A 155 3.79 -17.74 -9.32
CA GLY A 155 3.67 -19.06 -9.95
C GLY A 155 4.80 -20.00 -9.56
N GLY A 156 6.04 -19.51 -9.49
CA GLY A 156 7.23 -20.36 -9.28
C GLY A 156 8.36 -19.71 -8.49
N VAL A 157 8.18 -18.49 -7.98
CA VAL A 157 9.25 -17.75 -7.30
C VAL A 157 8.98 -17.72 -5.79
N PRO A 158 9.82 -18.34 -4.95
CA PRO A 158 9.68 -18.22 -3.51
C PRO A 158 9.74 -16.76 -3.06
N ALA A 159 8.85 -16.38 -2.15
CA ALA A 159 8.84 -15.04 -1.55
C ALA A 159 10.17 -14.77 -0.83
N GLY A 160 10.75 -13.59 -1.03
CA GLY A 160 12.02 -13.18 -0.43
C GLY A 160 13.26 -13.87 -1.01
N SER A 161 13.14 -14.66 -2.08
CA SER A 161 14.30 -15.17 -2.81
C SER A 161 14.98 -14.08 -3.66
N GLU A 162 16.19 -14.35 -4.15
CA GLU A 162 16.93 -13.45 -5.06
C GLU A 162 16.19 -13.17 -6.40
N LEU A 163 15.18 -13.98 -6.72
CA LEU A 163 14.34 -13.81 -7.92
C LEU A 163 13.06 -13.02 -7.63
N ASP A 164 12.79 -12.68 -6.37
CA ASP A 164 11.66 -11.87 -5.95
C ASP A 164 12.05 -10.39 -5.86
N PHE A 165 11.99 -9.70 -7.00
CA PHE A 165 12.17 -8.25 -7.03
C PHE A 165 10.91 -7.49 -6.59
N ALA A 166 9.81 -8.17 -6.27
CA ALA A 166 8.55 -7.52 -5.94
C ALA A 166 8.44 -7.20 -4.45
N THR A 167 8.61 -8.19 -3.56
CA THR A 167 8.39 -7.96 -2.12
C THR A 167 9.42 -7.00 -1.53
N GLY A 168 10.69 -7.14 -1.93
CA GLY A 168 11.76 -6.22 -1.54
C GLY A 168 11.51 -4.79 -2.01
N TYR A 169 11.12 -4.62 -3.28
CA TYR A 169 10.76 -3.32 -3.84
C TYR A 169 9.59 -2.68 -3.09
N ILE A 170 8.50 -3.44 -2.85
CA ILE A 170 7.33 -2.92 -2.13
C ILE A 170 7.68 -2.50 -0.71
N ARG A 171 8.43 -3.32 0.04
CA ARG A 171 8.90 -2.95 1.38
C ARG A 171 9.72 -1.67 1.34
N HIS A 172 10.61 -1.53 0.36
CA HIS A 172 11.43 -0.33 0.19
C HIS A 172 10.59 0.91 -0.06
N VAL A 173 9.68 0.88 -1.05
CA VAL A 173 8.88 2.07 -1.40
C VAL A 173 7.85 2.43 -0.33
N LEU A 174 7.27 1.44 0.36
CA LEU A 174 6.38 1.69 1.50
C LEU A 174 7.17 2.30 2.67
N GLY A 175 8.36 1.78 2.98
CA GLY A 175 9.24 2.34 3.98
C GLY A 175 9.68 3.77 3.64
N PHE A 176 10.00 4.03 2.37
CA PHE A 176 10.36 5.35 1.86
C PHE A 176 9.26 6.41 2.10
N ILE A 177 7.98 6.05 1.92
CA ILE A 177 6.85 6.95 2.22
C ILE A 177 6.40 6.90 3.68
N GLY A 178 7.06 6.12 4.55
CA GLY A 178 6.83 6.10 6.01
C GLY A 178 5.96 4.96 6.54
N ILE A 179 5.53 4.03 5.68
CA ILE A 179 4.76 2.84 6.06
C ILE A 179 5.74 1.68 6.32
N THR A 180 6.21 1.56 7.56
CA THR A 180 7.25 0.58 7.94
C THR A 180 6.71 -0.71 8.54
N ASP A 181 5.46 -0.73 9.04
CA ASP A 181 4.79 -1.94 9.53
C ASP A 181 4.20 -2.69 8.32
N VAL A 182 5.03 -3.52 7.68
CA VAL A 182 4.67 -4.26 6.46
C VAL A 182 4.71 -5.77 6.71
N THR A 183 3.57 -6.42 6.51
CA THR A 183 3.45 -7.89 6.55
C THR A 183 3.23 -8.42 5.14
N ILE A 184 4.06 -9.38 4.71
CA ILE A 184 3.84 -10.12 3.47
C ILE A 184 3.03 -11.37 3.80
N ILE A 185 1.94 -11.59 3.07
CA ILE A 185 1.14 -12.81 3.08
C ILE A 185 1.42 -13.51 1.76
N ALA A 186 2.16 -14.61 1.79
CA ALA A 186 2.65 -15.27 0.59
C ALA A 186 1.80 -16.48 0.21
N ALA A 187 1.37 -16.52 -1.05
CA ALA A 187 0.94 -17.71 -1.78
C ALA A 187 1.89 -17.89 -2.97
N ASP A 188 3.11 -18.30 -2.68
CA ASP A 188 4.20 -18.44 -3.65
C ASP A 188 4.27 -19.84 -4.25
N GLN A 189 4.97 -19.95 -5.39
CA GLN A 189 5.17 -21.21 -6.11
C GLN A 189 3.87 -21.98 -6.37
N HIS A 190 2.75 -21.28 -6.57
CA HIS A 190 1.43 -21.93 -6.58
C HIS A 190 1.26 -22.90 -7.76
N ASN A 191 2.07 -22.79 -8.82
CA ASN A 191 1.98 -23.69 -9.97
C ASN A 191 2.42 -25.11 -9.61
N SER A 192 3.39 -25.26 -8.71
CA SER A 192 3.87 -26.56 -8.24
C SER A 192 3.25 -26.97 -6.91
N ARG A 193 2.94 -26.00 -6.04
CA ARG A 193 2.40 -26.26 -4.69
C ARG A 193 0.87 -26.38 -4.65
N GLY A 194 0.17 -25.88 -5.67
CA GLY A 194 -1.29 -25.96 -5.75
C GLY A 194 -2.01 -25.43 -4.51
N GLU A 195 -2.92 -26.23 -3.94
CA GLU A 195 -3.75 -25.86 -2.79
C GLU A 195 -2.95 -25.60 -1.51
N GLU A 196 -1.76 -26.19 -1.36
CA GLU A 196 -0.91 -26.01 -0.18
C GLU A 196 -0.51 -24.54 -0.01
N ALA A 197 -0.06 -23.89 -1.08
CA ALA A 197 0.30 -22.47 -1.07
C ALA A 197 -0.88 -21.56 -0.69
N LEU A 198 -2.09 -21.90 -1.12
CA LEU A 198 -3.29 -21.14 -0.75
C LEU A 198 -3.67 -21.39 0.72
N SER A 199 -3.60 -22.64 1.18
CA SER A 199 -3.90 -23.01 2.57
C SER A 199 -2.97 -22.29 3.55
N GLU A 200 -1.67 -22.22 3.25
CA GLU A 200 -0.71 -21.47 4.05
C GLU A 200 -0.99 -19.96 4.06
N ALA A 201 -1.39 -19.38 2.93
CA ALA A 201 -1.77 -17.98 2.87
C ALA A 201 -3.02 -17.69 3.73
N TYR A 202 -4.04 -18.56 3.71
CA TYR A 202 -5.20 -18.46 4.60
C TYR A 202 -4.82 -18.63 6.09
N ALA A 203 -3.87 -19.52 6.39
CA ALA A 203 -3.36 -19.68 7.75
C ALA A 203 -2.63 -18.41 8.22
N GLN A 204 -1.81 -17.79 7.36
CA GLN A 204 -1.17 -16.50 7.63
C GLN A 204 -2.20 -15.40 7.92
N ILE A 205 -3.28 -15.32 7.12
CA ILE A 205 -4.38 -14.35 7.33
C ILE A 205 -5.07 -14.59 8.68
N THR A 206 -5.42 -15.84 8.98
CA THR A 206 -6.08 -16.21 10.24
C THR A 206 -5.20 -15.94 11.46
N ALA A 207 -3.89 -16.09 11.31
CA ALA A 207 -2.92 -15.86 12.39
C ALA A 207 -2.58 -14.38 12.62
N LEU A 208 -3.13 -13.46 11.84
CA LEU A 208 -2.87 -12.03 12.01
C LEU A 208 -3.33 -11.56 13.40
N PRO A 209 -2.46 -10.90 14.17
CA PRO A 209 -2.84 -10.41 15.49
C PRO A 209 -3.82 -9.25 15.35
N VAL A 210 -4.85 -9.25 16.20
CA VAL A 210 -5.68 -8.05 16.43
C VAL A 210 -4.77 -6.98 17.02
N ARG A 211 -4.66 -5.85 16.32
CA ARG A 211 -3.81 -4.74 16.74
C ARG A 211 -4.64 -3.45 16.69
N PRO A 212 -4.59 -2.60 17.72
CA PRO A 212 -5.31 -1.33 17.68
C PRO A 212 -4.76 -0.43 16.58
N VAL A 213 -5.63 0.40 16.00
CA VAL A 213 -5.20 1.48 15.13
C VAL A 213 -4.75 2.66 15.98
N VAL A 214 -3.52 3.11 15.74
CA VAL A 214 -2.86 4.15 16.52
C VAL A 214 -3.16 5.50 15.88
N ASP A 215 -3.58 6.48 16.68
CA ASP A 215 -3.76 7.85 16.18
C ASP A 215 -2.48 8.66 16.39
N MET A 216 -1.71 8.86 15.33
CA MET A 216 -0.52 9.71 15.37
C MET A 216 -0.86 11.21 15.35
N ALA A 217 -2.08 11.62 14.97
CA ALA A 217 -2.48 13.03 15.00
C ALA A 217 -2.67 13.53 16.45
N ALA A 218 -3.04 12.64 17.37
CA ALA A 218 -3.14 12.95 18.80
C ALA A 218 -1.77 13.11 19.48
N ALA A 219 -0.68 12.61 18.89
CA ALA A 219 0.66 12.64 19.47
C ALA A 219 1.41 13.98 19.27
N SER A 220 0.85 14.91 18.50
CA SER A 220 1.48 16.19 18.14
C SER A 220 0.93 17.40 18.91
N LEU A 221 0.11 17.19 19.95
CA LEU A 221 -0.54 18.25 20.74
C LEU A 221 -0.06 18.35 22.21
N THR A 222 1.13 17.84 22.54
CA THR A 222 1.74 18.02 23.87
C THR A 222 3.17 18.49 23.78
#